data_AF-A0A2M6WNY8-F1
#
_entry.id   AF-A0A2M6WNY8-F1
#
_cell.length_a   1.000
_cell.length_b   1.000
_cell.length_c   1.000
_cell.angle_alpha   90.00
_cell.angle_beta   90.00
_cell.angle_gamma   90.00
#
_symmetry.space_group_name_H-M   'P 1'
#
loop_
_entity.id
_entity.type
_entity.pdbx_description
1 polymer ?
#
loop_
_entity_poly.entity_id
_entity_poly.type
_entity_poly.pdbx_seq_one_letter_code
_entity_poly.pdbx_strand_id
1 'polypeptide(L)'
;MFQSPKLKFNTIIWVLFYILIFALLLKHSYSYLDPDFGWHLKTGEEIINTGQVPHINQTDYTLAGQTWVDHEWLTNATIYWVFINWGYLAINIIFALIPLLTLILLNQFTIKEYTKEKTNIWLFILIDLMGLMAFIPHFGVRMQEITFFCTLLLSLILYYYNKNKNWKVLLWLLPLFYFWANAHGGFLIGWIILLLFWLAKVTEYLLHRFLPWKFIDFKNLLTRAQIRNYILVSLAGLTTTFLIPYGLKLYKFFGTYTNTFYFNHILEWFPQWNYPYVYWQCLYICLIISILLIDWYYIFKKDPEHKLNIWQSGIVLGFVILATKSRRHFPLLFIISAPWFLAFITNFLEIKPVSFKYFRQQSINIIIKIFLLLCLTVVPLNILLTTNFVNDPFKSFCENSYLSRKKSLLFPCQAINIIKTNPQYNQLKLFNNFSWGGFLIWIWPEKQLFIDGRLPQANYEGRSLLEEYWDFFKTNQSESLLEKHQIKMVLLYEDTNLTKLSWWEKNFLFMNEAEFNQKNTLKEYLTNSPKWKLIYADNIAAVYIKK
;
A
#
# COMPACT_ATOMS: atom_id res chain seq x y z
N MET A 1 10.04 -24.20 45.36
CA MET A 1 10.79 -23.08 44.77
C MET A 1 10.45 -23.03 43.29
N PHE A 2 9.45 -22.24 42.90
CA PHE A 2 9.05 -22.11 41.49
C PHE A 2 10.17 -21.40 40.73
N GLN A 3 10.94 -22.14 39.93
CA GLN A 3 11.83 -21.54 38.95
C GLN A 3 10.95 -20.86 37.89
N SER A 4 10.87 -19.53 37.95
CA SER A 4 10.30 -18.75 36.87
C SER A 4 11.05 -19.09 35.57
N PRO A 5 10.34 -19.36 34.45
CA PRO A 5 11.00 -19.63 33.18
C PRO A 5 11.83 -18.41 32.79
N LYS A 6 13.16 -18.54 32.82
CA LYS A 6 14.07 -17.47 32.39
C LYS A 6 13.76 -17.16 30.92
N LEU A 7 13.22 -15.96 30.66
CA LEU A 7 13.03 -15.44 29.30
C LEU A 7 14.35 -15.54 28.53
N LYS A 8 14.35 -16.24 27.39
CA LYS A 8 15.52 -16.33 26.52
C LYS A 8 15.81 -14.93 25.97
N PHE A 9 17.08 -14.50 25.99
CA PHE A 9 17.51 -13.19 25.51
C PHE A 9 17.01 -12.87 24.08
N ASN A 10 16.95 -13.87 23.20
CA ASN A 10 16.44 -13.72 21.84
C ASN A 10 14.97 -13.30 21.82
N THR A 11 14.14 -13.82 22.73
CA THR A 11 12.74 -13.42 22.85
C THR A 11 12.61 -11.96 23.24
N ILE A 12 13.47 -11.48 24.16
CA ILE A 12 13.51 -10.07 24.56
C ILE A 12 13.89 -9.19 23.37
N ILE A 13 14.91 -9.56 22.59
CA ILE A 13 15.33 -8.81 21.39
C ILE A 13 14.20 -8.74 20.36
N TRP A 14 13.50 -9.84 20.09
CA TRP A 14 12.35 -9.84 19.18
C TRP A 14 11.24 -8.90 19.65
N VAL A 15 10.88 -8.96 20.94
CA VAL A 15 9.86 -8.07 21.52
C VAL A 15 10.27 -6.61 21.38
N LEU A 16 11.50 -6.26 21.74
CA LEU A 16 11.99 -4.89 21.62
C LEU A 16 12.11 -4.43 20.16
N PHE A 17 12.50 -5.32 19.24
CA PHE A 17 12.49 -5.04 17.81
C PHE A 17 11.07 -4.74 17.31
N TYR A 18 10.06 -5.53 17.68
CA TYR A 18 8.68 -5.26 17.31
C TYR A 18 8.13 -3.97 17.93
N ILE A 19 8.55 -3.61 19.14
CA ILE A 19 8.25 -2.31 19.74
C ILE A 19 8.88 -1.17 18.93
N LEU A 20 10.13 -1.33 18.47
CA LEU A 20 10.76 -0.38 17.56
C LEU A 20 9.99 -0.23 16.25
N ILE A 21 9.59 -1.35 15.62
CA ILE A 21 8.81 -1.31 14.38
C ILE A 21 7.46 -0.64 14.61
N PHE A 22 6.76 -0.96 15.69
CA PHE A 22 5.50 -0.31 16.05
C PHE A 22 5.67 1.21 16.21
N ALA A 23 6.70 1.66 16.93
CA ALA A 23 6.99 3.08 17.10
C ALA A 23 7.30 3.77 15.77
N LEU A 24 8.05 3.13 14.87
CA LEU A 24 8.35 3.65 13.53
C LEU A 24 7.08 3.77 12.66
N LEU A 25 6.24 2.74 12.65
CA LEU A 25 4.97 2.73 11.93
C LEU A 25 4.04 3.83 12.44
N LEU A 26 3.92 3.96 13.76
CA LEU A 26 3.10 5.00 14.38
C LEU A 26 3.62 6.40 14.04
N LYS A 27 4.93 6.65 14.17
CA LYS A 27 5.54 7.92 13.76
C LYS A 27 5.30 8.23 12.29
N HIS A 28 5.36 7.22 11.42
CA HIS A 28 5.10 7.42 10.00
C HIS A 28 3.63 7.72 9.71
N SER A 29 2.70 7.04 10.37
CA SER A 29 1.25 7.30 10.26
C SER A 29 0.87 8.73 10.68
N TYR A 30 1.62 9.31 11.62
CA TYR A 30 1.48 10.70 12.02
C TYR A 30 2.26 11.70 11.14
N SER A 31 3.05 11.24 10.16
CA SER A 31 3.91 12.11 9.33
C SER A 31 3.19 12.78 8.15
N TYR A 32 2.02 12.26 7.78
CA TYR A 32 1.13 12.82 6.76
C TYR A 32 -0.31 12.43 7.07
N LEU A 33 -1.27 13.14 6.47
CA LEU A 33 -2.66 12.72 6.42
C LEU A 33 -2.95 12.17 5.02
N ASP A 34 -3.48 10.95 4.97
CA ASP A 34 -3.84 10.33 3.71
C ASP A 34 -4.90 11.17 2.98
N PRO A 35 -4.69 11.52 1.68
CA PRO A 35 -5.61 12.34 0.90
C PRO A 35 -7.04 11.82 0.84
N ASP A 36 -7.21 10.52 0.97
CA ASP A 36 -8.48 9.82 0.84
C ASP A 36 -9.20 9.70 2.20
N PHE A 37 -8.50 9.89 3.33
CA PHE A 37 -9.04 9.71 4.68
C PHE A 37 -10.39 10.41 4.94
N GLY A 38 -10.56 11.64 4.43
CA GLY A 38 -11.79 12.40 4.63
C GLY A 38 -13.02 11.80 3.94
N TRP A 39 -12.88 11.21 2.75
CA TRP A 39 -14.02 10.55 2.12
C TRP A 39 -14.30 9.18 2.72
N HIS A 40 -13.29 8.47 3.23
CA HIS A 40 -13.50 7.24 4.01
C HIS A 40 -14.37 7.51 5.24
N LEU A 41 -14.07 8.59 5.99
CA LEU A 41 -14.90 9.01 7.12
C LEU A 41 -16.31 9.39 6.70
N LYS A 42 -16.46 10.20 5.66
CA LYS A 42 -17.79 10.65 5.21
C LYS A 42 -18.66 9.48 4.72
N THR A 43 -18.05 8.54 4.01
CA THR A 43 -18.74 7.35 3.52
C THR A 43 -19.12 6.43 4.68
N GLY A 44 -18.22 6.25 5.65
CA GLY A 44 -18.52 5.51 6.88
C GLY A 44 -19.65 6.15 7.69
N GLU A 45 -19.69 7.48 7.78
CA GLU A 45 -20.78 8.23 8.38
C GLU A 45 -22.12 7.93 7.70
N GLU A 46 -22.17 8.02 6.37
CA GLU A 46 -23.38 7.73 5.60
C GLU A 46 -23.85 6.30 5.82
N ILE A 47 -22.93 5.32 5.80
CA ILE A 47 -23.26 3.90 6.01
C ILE A 47 -23.85 3.66 7.40
N ILE A 48 -23.25 4.22 8.46
CA ILE A 48 -23.75 4.04 9.82
C ILE A 48 -25.11 4.72 10.01
N ASN A 49 -25.29 5.93 9.46
CA ASN A 49 -26.52 6.69 9.64
C ASN A 49 -27.70 6.13 8.84
N THR A 50 -27.44 5.60 7.64
CA THR A 50 -28.50 5.08 6.75
C THR A 50 -28.73 3.58 6.90
N GLY A 51 -27.75 2.85 7.43
CA GLY A 51 -27.74 1.38 7.43
C GLY A 51 -27.57 0.77 6.04
N GLN A 52 -27.18 1.54 5.03
CA GLN A 52 -27.05 1.11 3.64
C GLN A 52 -25.69 1.51 3.06
N VAL A 53 -25.19 0.70 2.12
CA VAL A 53 -23.97 1.05 1.38
C VAL A 53 -24.29 2.06 0.27
N PRO A 54 -23.39 3.00 -0.04
CA PRO A 54 -23.65 4.06 -1.02
C PRO A 54 -23.82 3.48 -2.43
N HIS A 55 -24.70 4.09 -3.23
CA HIS A 55 -24.97 3.63 -4.60
C HIS A 55 -24.82 4.71 -5.66
N ILE A 56 -24.80 5.99 -5.28
CA ILE A 56 -24.83 7.14 -6.18
C ILE A 56 -23.75 8.12 -5.74
N ASN A 57 -22.98 8.66 -6.68
CA ASN A 57 -22.08 9.77 -6.39
C ASN A 57 -22.88 11.09 -6.32
N GLN A 58 -22.91 11.69 -5.13
CA GLN A 58 -23.53 13.01 -4.89
C GLN A 58 -22.51 14.14 -4.69
N THR A 59 -21.24 13.78 -4.57
CA THR A 59 -20.15 14.70 -4.22
C THR A 59 -19.59 15.40 -5.44
N ASP A 60 -19.32 14.64 -6.52
CA ASP A 60 -18.72 15.21 -7.73
C ASP A 60 -19.82 15.67 -8.68
N TYR A 61 -19.85 16.96 -9.02
CA TYR A 61 -20.84 17.45 -9.99
C TYR A 61 -20.55 16.95 -11.42
N THR A 62 -19.32 16.53 -11.70
CA THR A 62 -18.91 15.93 -12.99
C THR A 62 -19.47 14.51 -13.16
N LEU A 63 -19.64 13.78 -12.05
CA LEU A 63 -20.18 12.41 -12.03
C LEU A 63 -21.57 12.36 -11.39
N ALA A 64 -22.27 13.48 -11.33
CA ALA A 64 -23.56 13.57 -10.67
C ALA A 64 -24.54 12.53 -11.23
N GLY A 65 -25.09 11.70 -10.34
CA GLY A 65 -26.03 10.63 -10.72
C GLY A 65 -25.39 9.36 -11.26
N GLN A 66 -24.06 9.29 -11.41
CA GLN A 66 -23.38 8.03 -11.73
C GLN A 66 -23.40 7.08 -10.53
N THR A 67 -23.48 5.78 -10.82
CA THR A 67 -23.45 4.75 -9.79
C THR A 67 -22.04 4.58 -9.23
N TRP A 68 -21.91 4.57 -7.92
CA TRP A 68 -20.66 4.27 -7.23
C TRP A 68 -20.77 2.92 -6.50
N VAL A 69 -19.68 2.15 -6.52
CA VAL A 69 -19.51 0.96 -5.70
C VAL A 69 -18.33 1.19 -4.78
N ASP A 70 -18.62 1.28 -3.48
CA ASP A 70 -17.61 1.35 -2.46
C ASP A 70 -17.03 -0.06 -2.21
N HIS A 71 -15.86 -0.32 -2.77
CA HIS A 71 -15.13 -1.58 -2.64
C HIS A 71 -14.42 -1.73 -1.28
N GLU A 72 -14.59 -0.77 -0.37
CA GLU A 72 -13.98 -0.69 0.96
C GLU A 72 -15.02 -0.38 2.05
N TRP A 73 -16.31 -0.60 1.77
CA TRP A 73 -17.43 -0.16 2.62
C TRP A 73 -17.32 -0.58 4.09
N LEU A 74 -16.89 -1.82 4.36
CA LEU A 74 -16.77 -2.32 5.73
C LEU A 74 -15.66 -1.59 6.48
N THR A 75 -14.56 -1.32 5.79
CA THR A 75 -13.43 -0.57 6.34
C THR A 75 -13.84 0.88 6.58
N ASN A 76 -14.57 1.50 5.65
CA ASN A 76 -15.07 2.88 5.81
C ASN A 76 -15.98 3.02 7.03
N ALA A 77 -16.97 2.13 7.16
CA ALA A 77 -17.86 2.10 8.33
C ALA A 77 -17.09 1.87 9.63
N THR A 78 -16.13 0.93 9.64
CA THR A 78 -15.32 0.63 10.82
C THR A 78 -14.43 1.82 11.23
N ILE A 79 -13.78 2.48 10.27
CA ILE A 79 -12.91 3.63 10.52
C ILE A 79 -13.71 4.79 11.10
N TYR A 80 -14.86 5.12 10.51
CA TYR A 80 -15.70 6.18 11.04
C TYR A 80 -16.17 5.86 12.46
N TRP A 81 -16.64 4.63 12.72
CA TRP A 81 -17.05 4.21 14.06
C TRP A 81 -15.91 4.33 15.08
N VAL A 82 -14.70 3.87 14.74
CA VAL A 82 -13.53 4.02 15.61
C VAL A 82 -13.18 5.49 15.81
N PHE A 83 -13.24 6.31 14.75
CA PHE A 83 -12.90 7.73 14.80
C PHE A 83 -13.76 8.48 15.81
N ILE A 84 -15.08 8.30 15.77
CA ILE A 84 -16.01 9.03 16.64
C ILE A 84 -15.96 8.56 18.09
N ASN A 85 -15.64 7.28 18.35
CA ASN A 85 -15.64 6.71 19.70
C ASN A 85 -14.28 6.80 20.40
N TRP A 86 -13.17 6.66 19.67
CA TRP A 86 -11.82 6.55 20.23
C TRP A 86 -10.79 7.52 19.59
N GLY A 87 -11.21 8.31 18.60
CA GLY A 87 -10.39 9.34 17.98
C GLY A 87 -9.32 8.84 17.00
N TYR A 88 -8.55 9.78 16.44
CA TYR A 88 -7.54 9.50 15.42
C TYR A 88 -6.43 8.57 15.93
N LEU A 89 -6.05 8.67 17.21
CA LEU A 89 -5.01 7.81 17.80
C LEU A 89 -5.34 6.32 17.68
N ALA A 90 -6.59 5.93 17.97
CA ALA A 90 -7.01 4.54 17.87
C ALA A 90 -6.88 4.00 16.44
N ILE A 91 -7.23 4.81 15.43
CA ILE A 91 -7.06 4.45 14.02
C ILE A 91 -5.59 4.23 13.68
N ASN A 92 -4.72 5.17 14.04
CA ASN A 92 -3.28 5.05 13.78
C ASN A 92 -2.67 3.83 14.47
N ILE A 93 -3.12 3.49 15.69
CA ILE A 93 -2.71 2.26 16.38
C ILE A 93 -3.17 1.02 15.61
N ILE A 94 -4.45 0.95 15.20
CA ILE A 94 -5.00 -0.19 14.46
C ILE A 94 -4.22 -0.39 13.16
N PHE A 95 -4.02 0.67 12.38
CA PHE A 95 -3.27 0.60 11.12
C PHE A 95 -1.79 0.31 11.35
N ALA A 96 -1.16 0.79 12.43
CA ALA A 96 0.22 0.35 12.76
C ALA A 96 0.30 -1.14 13.18
N LEU A 97 -0.77 -1.69 13.78
CA LEU A 97 -0.80 -3.09 14.21
C LEU A 97 -0.95 -4.07 13.04
N ILE A 98 -1.65 -3.72 11.96
CA ILE A 98 -1.86 -4.62 10.80
C ILE A 98 -0.53 -5.07 10.14
N PRO A 99 0.36 -4.17 9.69
CA PRO A 99 1.64 -4.55 9.10
C PRO A 99 2.60 -5.11 10.16
N LEU A 100 2.51 -4.69 11.43
CA LEU A 100 3.27 -5.29 12.52
C LEU A 100 2.91 -6.77 12.71
N LEU A 101 1.62 -7.09 12.79
CA LEU A 101 1.13 -8.47 12.90
C LEU A 101 1.49 -9.29 11.67
N THR A 102 1.40 -8.68 10.48
CA THR A 102 1.87 -9.29 9.24
C THR A 102 3.35 -9.69 9.35
N LEU A 103 4.20 -8.78 9.80
CA LEU A 103 5.64 -9.03 9.97
C LEU A 103 5.93 -10.10 11.04
N ILE A 104 5.26 -10.03 12.20
CA ILE A 104 5.43 -11.02 13.28
C ILE A 104 5.08 -12.43 12.78
N LEU A 105 3.93 -12.58 12.12
CA LEU A 105 3.49 -13.88 11.61
C LEU A 105 4.40 -14.37 10.48
N LEU A 106 4.85 -13.49 9.58
CA LEU A 106 5.80 -13.81 8.52
C LEU A 106 7.14 -14.30 9.09
N ASN A 107 7.65 -13.64 10.12
CA ASN A 107 8.89 -14.03 10.79
C ASN A 107 8.75 -15.35 11.53
N GLN A 108 7.67 -15.54 12.30
CA GLN A 108 7.40 -16.81 12.96
C GLN A 108 7.30 -17.96 11.95
N PHE A 109 6.59 -17.74 10.85
CA PHE A 109 6.47 -18.69 9.76
C PHE A 109 7.85 -19.02 9.15
N THR A 110 8.63 -18.00 8.78
CA THR A 110 9.93 -18.17 8.15
C THR A 110 10.91 -18.90 9.08
N ILE A 111 10.95 -18.53 10.37
CA ILE A 111 11.81 -19.16 11.37
C ILE A 111 11.48 -20.64 11.53
N LYS A 112 10.18 -20.96 11.63
CA LYS A 112 9.71 -22.32 11.86
C LYS A 112 9.91 -23.22 10.64
N GLU A 113 9.57 -22.71 9.46
CA GLU A 113 9.38 -23.54 8.27
C GLU A 113 10.58 -23.53 7.32
N TYR A 114 11.27 -22.39 7.20
CA TYR A 114 12.37 -22.22 6.26
C TYR A 114 13.74 -22.34 6.94
N THR A 115 13.93 -21.72 8.10
CA THR A 115 15.25 -21.68 8.74
C THR A 115 15.43 -22.68 9.87
N LYS A 116 14.34 -23.19 10.45
CA LYS A 116 14.33 -24.19 11.54
C LYS A 116 15.23 -23.79 12.72
N GLU A 117 15.15 -22.51 13.11
CA GLU A 117 15.98 -21.89 14.16
C GLU A 117 17.50 -21.84 13.87
N LYS A 118 17.93 -22.15 12.63
CA LYS A 118 19.36 -22.17 12.25
C LYS A 118 19.89 -20.83 11.75
N THR A 119 19.09 -19.76 11.73
CA THR A 119 19.49 -18.47 11.16
C THR A 119 19.82 -17.43 12.21
N ASN A 120 20.76 -16.55 11.85
CA ASN A 120 21.13 -15.36 12.62
C ASN A 120 19.96 -14.36 12.71
N ILE A 121 19.54 -14.01 13.94
CA ILE A 121 18.50 -13.00 14.20
C ILE A 121 18.79 -11.64 13.55
N TRP A 122 20.05 -11.26 13.41
CA TRP A 122 20.43 -9.99 12.79
C TRP A 122 20.18 -9.95 11.30
N LEU A 123 20.25 -11.10 10.63
CA LEU A 123 19.93 -11.19 9.21
C LEU A 123 18.43 -10.91 8.99
N PHE A 124 17.58 -11.46 9.85
CA PHE A 124 16.14 -11.14 9.84
C PHE A 124 15.91 -9.66 10.07
N ILE A 125 16.47 -9.10 11.15
CA ILE A 125 16.32 -7.68 11.46
C ILE A 125 16.78 -6.79 10.30
N LEU A 126 17.90 -7.12 9.65
CA LEU A 126 18.41 -6.37 8.50
C LEU A 126 17.44 -6.42 7.31
N ILE A 127 16.96 -7.62 6.94
CA ILE A 127 16.04 -7.81 5.81
C ILE A 127 14.69 -7.16 6.10
N ASP A 128 14.20 -7.25 7.33
CA ASP A 128 12.97 -6.59 7.78
C ASP A 128 13.11 -5.08 7.73
N LEU A 129 14.23 -4.51 8.19
CA LEU A 129 14.49 -3.07 8.10
C LEU A 129 14.60 -2.58 6.64
N MET A 130 15.23 -3.37 5.76
CA MET A 130 15.27 -3.09 4.32
C MET A 130 13.87 -3.15 3.70
N GLY A 131 13.08 -4.17 4.06
CA GLY A 131 11.68 -4.31 3.67
C GLY A 131 10.85 -3.12 4.12
N LEU A 132 10.93 -2.76 5.40
CA LEU A 132 10.23 -1.62 5.98
C LEU A 132 10.58 -0.32 5.29
N MET A 133 11.87 -0.04 5.04
CA MET A 133 12.33 1.13 4.27
C MET A 133 11.67 1.20 2.89
N ALA A 134 11.54 0.05 2.22
CA ALA A 134 10.91 -0.04 0.91
C ALA A 134 9.37 0.05 0.97
N PHE A 135 8.76 -0.30 2.11
CA PHE A 135 7.33 -0.16 2.36
C PHE A 135 6.91 1.23 2.82
N ILE A 136 7.82 2.07 3.33
CA ILE A 136 7.50 3.41 3.88
C ILE A 136 6.42 4.15 3.05
N PRO A 137 6.51 4.26 1.70
CA PRO A 137 5.51 4.99 0.92
C PRO A 137 4.07 4.46 1.02
N HIS A 138 3.90 3.23 1.50
CA HIS A 138 2.65 2.48 1.53
C HIS A 138 2.04 2.37 2.93
N PHE A 139 2.77 2.81 3.97
CA PHE A 139 2.30 2.77 5.36
C PHE A 139 1.52 4.02 5.75
N GLY A 140 0.56 3.87 6.65
CA GLY A 140 -0.23 4.96 7.23
C GLY A 140 -1.66 4.48 7.48
N VAL A 141 -2.62 5.41 7.52
CA VAL A 141 -4.04 5.02 7.57
C VAL A 141 -4.51 4.67 6.15
N ARG A 142 -4.09 3.52 5.63
CA ARG A 142 -4.37 3.08 4.25
C ARG A 142 -5.00 1.69 4.19
N MET A 143 -6.12 1.58 3.49
CA MET A 143 -6.96 0.38 3.42
C MET A 143 -6.24 -0.81 2.78
N GLN A 144 -5.26 -0.53 1.90
CA GLN A 144 -4.42 -1.55 1.28
C GLN A 144 -3.64 -2.41 2.28
N GLU A 145 -3.38 -1.93 3.50
CA GLU A 145 -2.68 -2.72 4.52
C GLU A 145 -3.45 -4.00 4.91
N ILE A 146 -4.78 -3.97 4.82
CA ILE A 146 -5.62 -5.16 5.02
C ILE A 146 -5.32 -6.23 3.96
N THR A 147 -5.06 -5.82 2.72
CA THR A 147 -4.70 -6.72 1.62
C THR A 147 -3.34 -7.38 1.87
N PHE A 148 -2.39 -6.67 2.48
CA PHE A 148 -1.10 -7.24 2.85
C PHE A 148 -1.28 -8.39 3.85
N PHE A 149 -2.05 -8.15 4.91
CA PHE A 149 -2.34 -9.17 5.91
C PHE A 149 -3.13 -10.36 5.33
N CYS A 150 -4.16 -10.11 4.53
CA CYS A 150 -4.95 -11.18 3.90
C CYS A 150 -4.12 -12.01 2.91
N THR A 151 -3.18 -11.38 2.19
CA THR A 151 -2.24 -12.07 1.29
C THR A 151 -1.31 -13.01 2.07
N LEU A 152 -0.82 -12.59 3.24
CA LEU A 152 -0.06 -13.46 4.12
C LEU A 152 -0.92 -14.65 4.58
N LEU A 153 -2.14 -14.42 5.07
CA LEU A 153 -3.03 -15.49 5.51
C LEU A 153 -3.32 -16.49 4.38
N LEU A 154 -3.61 -15.99 3.17
CA LEU A 154 -3.78 -16.84 1.99
C LEU A 154 -2.53 -17.68 1.70
N SER A 155 -1.35 -17.06 1.75
CA SER A 155 -0.07 -17.75 1.51
C SER A 155 0.17 -18.86 2.55
N LEU A 156 -0.17 -18.62 3.83
CA LEU A 156 -0.09 -19.61 4.89
C LEU A 156 -1.07 -20.78 4.66
N ILE A 157 -2.32 -20.48 4.28
CA ILE A 157 -3.34 -21.50 3.96
C ILE A 157 -2.82 -22.41 2.84
N LEU A 158 -2.33 -21.82 1.74
CA LEU A 158 -1.80 -22.57 0.59
C LEU A 158 -0.54 -23.35 0.95
N TYR A 159 0.36 -22.78 1.74
CA TYR A 159 1.56 -23.48 2.22
C TYR A 159 1.19 -24.72 3.02
N TYR A 160 0.35 -24.59 4.06
CA TYR A 160 -0.01 -25.71 4.91
C TYR A 160 -0.85 -26.76 4.19
N TYR A 161 -1.72 -26.36 3.25
CA TYR A 161 -2.38 -27.29 2.35
C TYR A 161 -1.36 -28.06 1.48
N ASN A 162 -0.42 -27.36 0.86
CA ASN A 162 0.60 -27.99 0.02
C ASN A 162 1.53 -28.93 0.81
N LYS A 163 1.84 -28.61 2.06
CA LYS A 163 2.69 -29.43 2.93
C LYS A 163 1.95 -30.64 3.52
N ASN A 164 0.79 -30.40 4.13
CA ASN A 164 0.09 -31.41 4.94
C ASN A 164 -0.95 -32.19 4.14
N LYS A 165 -1.28 -31.74 2.92
CA LYS A 165 -2.29 -32.34 2.02
C LYS A 165 -3.70 -32.41 2.61
N ASN A 166 -3.96 -31.65 3.67
CA ASN A 166 -5.23 -31.62 4.38
C ASN A 166 -6.14 -30.54 3.78
N TRP A 167 -7.19 -30.97 3.07
CA TRP A 167 -8.16 -30.07 2.44
C TRP A 167 -8.96 -29.21 3.44
N LYS A 168 -9.08 -29.64 4.70
CA LYS A 168 -9.79 -28.84 5.73
C LYS A 168 -9.15 -27.48 5.96
N VAL A 169 -7.84 -27.36 5.74
CA VAL A 169 -7.13 -26.07 5.83
C VAL A 169 -7.68 -25.07 4.80
N LEU A 170 -8.11 -25.54 3.63
CA LEU A 170 -8.67 -24.68 2.58
C LEU A 170 -10.04 -24.11 2.95
N LEU A 171 -10.76 -24.66 3.94
CA LEU A 171 -12.04 -24.10 4.36
C LEU A 171 -11.91 -22.68 4.91
N TRP A 172 -10.71 -22.29 5.37
CA TRP A 172 -10.39 -20.92 5.75
C TRP A 172 -10.41 -19.93 4.59
N LEU A 173 -10.41 -20.38 3.33
CA LEU A 173 -10.60 -19.50 2.17
C LEU A 173 -11.98 -18.83 2.18
N LEU A 174 -13.03 -19.52 2.67
CA LEU A 174 -14.39 -18.99 2.71
C LEU A 174 -14.51 -17.71 3.57
N PRO A 175 -14.17 -17.73 4.87
CA PRO A 175 -14.22 -16.53 5.69
C PRO A 175 -13.18 -15.50 5.28
N LEU A 176 -12.00 -15.92 4.78
CA LEU A 176 -10.97 -14.98 4.32
C LEU A 176 -11.46 -14.14 3.15
N PHE A 177 -11.98 -14.76 2.09
CA PHE A 177 -12.47 -14.03 0.91
C PHE A 177 -13.75 -13.25 1.19
N TYR A 178 -14.62 -13.77 2.07
CA TYR A 178 -15.80 -13.02 2.50
C TYR A 178 -15.40 -11.72 3.20
N PHE A 179 -14.50 -11.79 4.19
CA PHE A 179 -14.00 -10.60 4.87
C PHE A 179 -13.27 -9.66 3.91
N TRP A 180 -12.34 -10.20 3.11
CA TRP A 180 -11.49 -9.39 2.24
C TRP A 180 -12.28 -8.62 1.19
N ALA A 181 -13.27 -9.23 0.55
CA ALA A 181 -14.11 -8.55 -0.45
C ALA A 181 -15.01 -7.44 0.14
N ASN A 182 -15.31 -7.50 1.44
CA ASN A 182 -16.01 -6.41 2.13
C ASN A 182 -15.04 -5.29 2.57
N ALA A 183 -13.79 -5.64 2.89
CA ALA A 183 -12.82 -4.74 3.50
C ALA A 183 -11.96 -3.97 2.48
N HIS A 184 -11.55 -4.59 1.37
CA HIS A 184 -10.71 -3.94 0.36
C HIS A 184 -10.73 -4.68 -0.99
N GLY A 185 -10.76 -3.93 -2.09
CA GLY A 185 -10.81 -4.45 -3.48
C GLY A 185 -9.60 -5.30 -3.91
N GLY A 186 -8.53 -5.26 -3.13
CA GLY A 186 -7.32 -6.05 -3.32
C GLY A 186 -7.52 -7.56 -3.22
N PHE A 187 -8.69 -8.08 -2.81
CA PHE A 187 -8.99 -9.51 -2.83
C PHE A 187 -8.82 -10.17 -4.22
N LEU A 188 -8.87 -9.37 -5.30
CA LEU A 188 -8.55 -9.82 -6.66
C LEU A 188 -7.12 -10.38 -6.78
N ILE A 189 -6.16 -9.88 -5.99
CA ILE A 189 -4.83 -10.50 -5.96
C ILE A 189 -4.89 -11.92 -5.38
N GLY A 190 -5.79 -12.15 -4.43
CA GLY A 190 -6.04 -13.48 -3.88
C GLY A 190 -6.56 -14.45 -4.95
N TRP A 191 -7.41 -13.98 -5.87
CA TRP A 191 -7.88 -14.77 -7.00
C TRP A 191 -6.73 -15.17 -7.93
N ILE A 192 -5.83 -14.21 -8.23
CA ILE A 192 -4.64 -14.44 -9.05
C ILE A 192 -3.72 -15.46 -8.38
N ILE A 193 -3.48 -15.34 -7.06
CA ILE A 193 -2.65 -16.29 -6.30
C ILE A 193 -3.26 -17.70 -6.35
N LEU A 194 -4.57 -17.85 -6.16
CA LEU A 194 -5.25 -19.14 -6.28
C LEU A 194 -5.09 -19.74 -7.69
N LEU A 195 -5.31 -18.92 -8.73
CA LEU A 195 -5.14 -19.36 -10.11
C LEU A 195 -3.70 -19.83 -10.39
N LEU A 196 -2.70 -19.06 -9.97
CA LEU A 196 -1.29 -19.43 -10.13
C LEU A 196 -0.95 -20.72 -9.37
N PHE A 197 -1.52 -20.93 -8.19
CA PHE A 197 -1.31 -22.15 -7.42
C PHE A 197 -1.88 -23.37 -8.14
N TRP A 198 -3.11 -23.25 -8.65
CA TRP A 198 -3.73 -24.27 -9.48
C TRP A 198 -2.87 -24.62 -10.69
N LEU A 199 -2.46 -23.62 -11.47
CA LEU A 199 -1.63 -23.81 -12.67
C LEU A 199 -0.31 -24.50 -12.33
N ALA A 200 0.36 -24.07 -11.27
CA ALA A 200 1.60 -24.70 -10.81
C ALA A 200 1.37 -26.19 -10.46
N LYS A 201 0.31 -26.51 -9.71
CA LYS A 201 0.03 -27.89 -9.28
C LYS A 201 -0.44 -28.81 -10.39
N VAL A 202 -1.20 -28.30 -11.35
CA VAL A 202 -1.53 -29.05 -12.58
C VAL A 202 -0.27 -29.30 -13.40
N THR A 203 0.59 -28.29 -13.53
CA THR A 203 1.85 -28.41 -14.27
C THR A 203 2.78 -29.44 -13.63
N GLU A 204 2.97 -29.38 -12.30
CA GLU A 204 3.72 -30.40 -11.55
C GLU A 204 3.15 -31.81 -11.77
N TYR A 205 1.82 -31.98 -11.74
CA TYR A 205 1.16 -33.25 -11.99
C TYR A 205 1.40 -33.80 -13.40
N LEU A 206 1.27 -32.95 -14.43
CA LEU A 206 1.47 -33.34 -15.82
C LEU A 206 2.94 -33.67 -16.11
N LEU A 207 3.87 -32.84 -15.64
CA LEU A 207 5.30 -33.09 -15.80
C LEU A 207 5.72 -34.38 -15.12
N HIS A 208 5.29 -34.64 -13.88
CA HIS A 208 5.59 -35.90 -13.21
C HIS A 208 5.08 -37.12 -13.98
N ARG A 209 3.92 -37.00 -14.66
CA ARG A 209 3.31 -38.11 -15.42
C ARG A 209 3.99 -38.39 -16.75
N PHE A 210 4.41 -37.36 -17.48
CA PHE A 210 4.87 -37.50 -18.87
C PHE A 210 6.36 -37.21 -19.07
N LEU A 211 6.94 -36.31 -18.26
CA LEU A 211 8.32 -35.81 -18.40
C LEU A 211 8.93 -35.53 -17.01
N PRO A 212 9.23 -36.57 -16.20
CA PRO A 212 9.71 -36.42 -14.82
C PRO A 212 11.18 -35.98 -14.79
N TRP A 213 11.44 -34.74 -15.19
CA TRP A 213 12.78 -34.17 -15.16
C TRP A 213 13.33 -34.11 -13.73
N LYS A 214 14.54 -34.67 -13.53
CA LYS A 214 15.17 -34.79 -12.22
C LYS A 214 15.44 -33.45 -11.51
N PHE A 215 15.49 -32.36 -12.26
CA PHE A 215 15.74 -31.01 -11.74
C PHE A 215 14.49 -30.33 -11.15
N ILE A 216 13.29 -30.91 -11.29
CA ILE A 216 12.05 -30.39 -10.71
C ILE A 216 11.80 -31.02 -9.33
N ASP A 217 11.32 -30.21 -8.38
CA ASP A 217 10.91 -30.70 -7.07
C ASP A 217 9.46 -31.24 -7.09
N PHE A 218 9.33 -32.56 -7.00
CA PHE A 218 8.04 -33.25 -6.88
C PHE A 218 7.70 -33.69 -5.45
N LYS A 219 8.44 -33.25 -4.42
CA LYS A 219 8.22 -33.66 -3.01
C LYS A 219 6.79 -33.40 -2.54
N ASN A 220 6.22 -32.28 -2.97
CA ASN A 220 4.86 -31.87 -2.61
C ASN A 220 3.88 -32.06 -3.78
N LEU A 221 4.02 -33.12 -4.58
CA LEU A 221 3.05 -33.43 -5.63
C LEU A 221 1.63 -33.62 -5.06
N LEU A 222 0.61 -33.11 -5.75
CA LEU A 222 -0.78 -33.32 -5.40
C LEU A 222 -1.42 -34.40 -6.27
N THR A 223 -2.29 -35.20 -5.68
CA THR A 223 -3.12 -36.17 -6.42
C THR A 223 -4.26 -35.46 -7.15
N ARG A 224 -4.86 -36.12 -8.15
CA ARG A 224 -6.05 -35.59 -8.85
C ARG A 224 -7.18 -35.24 -7.89
N ALA A 225 -7.42 -36.07 -6.88
CA ALA A 225 -8.46 -35.84 -5.88
C ALA A 225 -8.15 -34.59 -5.03
N GLN A 226 -6.88 -34.39 -4.66
CA GLN A 226 -6.45 -33.20 -3.92
C GLN A 226 -6.61 -31.94 -4.77
N ILE A 227 -6.17 -31.95 -6.03
CA ILE A 227 -6.34 -30.82 -6.96
C ILE A 227 -7.82 -30.51 -7.16
N ARG A 228 -8.67 -31.53 -7.35
CA ARG A 228 -10.13 -31.35 -7.44
C ARG A 228 -10.69 -30.69 -6.18
N ASN A 229 -10.35 -31.19 -4.99
CA ASN A 229 -10.82 -30.63 -3.73
C ASN A 229 -10.34 -29.17 -3.56
N TYR A 230 -9.10 -28.87 -3.99
CA TYR A 230 -8.58 -27.52 -4.00
C TYR A 230 -9.42 -26.60 -4.90
N ILE A 231 -9.72 -27.02 -6.14
CA ILE A 231 -10.54 -26.24 -7.07
C ILE A 231 -11.92 -25.99 -6.47
N LEU A 232 -12.59 -27.03 -5.96
CA LEU A 232 -13.94 -26.91 -5.39
C LEU A 232 -13.99 -25.94 -4.21
N VAL A 233 -13.04 -26.04 -3.27
CA VAL A 233 -13.02 -25.16 -2.10
C VAL A 233 -12.58 -23.75 -2.46
N SER A 234 -11.65 -23.61 -3.43
CA SER A 234 -11.25 -22.30 -3.94
C SER A 234 -12.44 -21.61 -4.60
N LEU A 235 -13.17 -22.29 -5.49
CA LEU A 235 -14.41 -21.78 -6.09
C LEU A 235 -15.44 -21.41 -5.03
N ALA A 236 -15.65 -22.23 -4.00
CA ALA A 236 -16.53 -21.89 -2.89
C ALA A 236 -16.08 -20.61 -2.16
N GLY A 237 -14.78 -20.46 -1.89
CA GLY A 237 -14.20 -19.23 -1.34
C GLY A 237 -14.41 -18.01 -2.25
N LEU A 238 -14.25 -18.18 -3.57
CA LEU A 238 -14.55 -17.11 -4.52
C LEU A 238 -16.05 -16.77 -4.49
N THR A 239 -16.95 -17.75 -4.37
CA THR A 239 -18.40 -17.47 -4.31
C THR A 239 -18.80 -16.63 -3.10
N THR A 240 -18.06 -16.67 -1.99
CA THR A 240 -18.40 -15.84 -0.81
C THR A 240 -18.22 -14.35 -1.07
N THR A 241 -17.35 -13.96 -1.99
CA THR A 241 -17.17 -12.55 -2.40
C THR A 241 -18.39 -11.97 -3.13
N PHE A 242 -19.32 -12.79 -3.59
CA PHE A 242 -20.59 -12.34 -4.20
C PHE A 242 -21.68 -12.13 -3.16
N LEU A 243 -21.46 -12.58 -1.91
CA LEU A 243 -22.40 -12.41 -0.79
C LEU A 243 -22.29 -11.02 -0.14
N ILE A 244 -21.44 -10.14 -0.69
CA ILE A 244 -21.34 -8.75 -0.26
C ILE A 244 -22.57 -7.94 -0.70
N PRO A 245 -22.87 -6.79 -0.08
CA PRO A 245 -24.05 -5.98 -0.42
C PRO A 245 -24.16 -5.58 -1.91
N TYR A 246 -23.04 -5.42 -2.61
CA TYR A 246 -23.01 -5.06 -4.03
C TYR A 246 -23.14 -6.24 -5.00
N GLY A 247 -22.89 -7.48 -4.54
CA GLY A 247 -22.87 -8.69 -5.37
C GLY A 247 -22.07 -8.52 -6.68
N LEU A 248 -22.72 -8.82 -7.81
CA LEU A 248 -22.11 -8.73 -9.15
C LEU A 248 -21.72 -7.30 -9.57
N LYS A 249 -22.31 -6.27 -8.96
CA LYS A 249 -22.00 -4.87 -9.31
C LYS A 249 -20.55 -4.52 -8.99
N LEU A 250 -19.95 -5.13 -7.96
CA LEU A 250 -18.54 -4.93 -7.63
C LEU A 250 -17.61 -5.37 -8.78
N TYR A 251 -17.90 -6.51 -9.40
CA TYR A 251 -17.11 -7.00 -10.54
C TYR A 251 -17.29 -6.12 -11.78
N LYS A 252 -18.53 -5.67 -12.03
CA LYS A 252 -18.81 -4.70 -13.09
C LYS A 252 -18.03 -3.39 -12.86
N PHE A 253 -17.94 -2.94 -11.61
CA PHE A 253 -17.16 -1.78 -11.21
C PHE A 253 -15.66 -1.98 -11.46
N PHE A 254 -15.07 -3.11 -11.06
CA PHE A 254 -13.66 -3.38 -11.42
C PHE A 254 -13.44 -3.47 -12.93
N GLY A 255 -14.44 -3.93 -13.68
CA GLY A 255 -14.42 -3.93 -15.14
C GLY A 255 -14.35 -2.53 -15.76
N THR A 256 -14.58 -1.44 -15.03
CA THR A 256 -14.41 -0.07 -15.54
C THR A 256 -12.97 0.44 -15.47
N TYR A 257 -12.06 -0.27 -14.78
CA TYR A 257 -10.63 0.05 -14.74
C TYR A 257 -9.91 -0.43 -16.02
N THR A 258 -10.34 0.08 -17.16
CA THR A 258 -9.74 -0.23 -18.48
C THR A 258 -8.72 0.81 -18.93
N ASN A 259 -8.87 2.04 -18.44
CA ASN A 259 -8.03 3.16 -18.80
C ASN A 259 -6.64 3.03 -18.17
N THR A 260 -5.56 3.34 -18.90
CA THR A 260 -4.19 3.22 -18.36
C THR A 260 -3.61 4.53 -17.85
N PHE A 261 -4.34 5.64 -17.93
CA PHE A 261 -3.85 6.98 -17.66
C PHE A 261 -3.39 7.16 -16.21
N TYR A 262 -4.10 6.55 -15.25
CA TYR A 262 -3.73 6.62 -13.84
C TYR A 262 -2.37 5.95 -13.54
N PHE A 263 -1.93 4.96 -14.32
CA PHE A 263 -0.60 4.34 -14.16
C PHE A 263 0.56 5.33 -14.36
N ASN A 264 0.30 6.47 -15.01
CA ASN A 264 1.30 7.51 -15.26
C ASN A 264 1.05 8.82 -14.50
N HIS A 265 -0.04 8.94 -13.73
CA HIS A 265 -0.39 10.19 -13.02
C HIS A 265 -0.57 10.04 -11.50
N ILE A 266 -0.74 8.82 -10.98
CA ILE A 266 -0.82 8.57 -9.54
C ILE A 266 0.47 7.87 -9.07
N LEU A 267 1.19 8.51 -8.14
CA LEU A 267 2.55 8.13 -7.74
C LEU A 267 2.70 6.66 -7.29
N GLU A 268 1.70 6.10 -6.61
CA GLU A 268 1.71 4.71 -6.15
C GLU A 268 1.57 3.70 -7.30
N TRP A 269 0.95 4.12 -8.41
CA TRP A 269 0.69 3.27 -9.56
C TRP A 269 1.84 3.26 -10.56
N PHE A 270 2.77 4.21 -10.43
CA PHE A 270 3.91 4.34 -11.32
C PHE A 270 4.68 3.02 -11.43
N PRO A 271 5.11 2.66 -12.64
CA PRO A 271 6.15 1.67 -12.80
C PRO A 271 7.44 2.05 -12.06
N GLN A 272 8.27 1.06 -11.77
CA GLN A 272 9.54 1.30 -11.09
C GLN A 272 10.53 2.12 -11.94
N TRP A 273 10.36 2.12 -13.26
CA TRP A 273 11.19 2.89 -14.20
C TRP A 273 10.70 4.33 -14.42
N ASN A 274 9.57 4.74 -13.83
CA ASN A 274 9.14 6.14 -13.88
C ASN A 274 9.79 6.93 -12.73
N TYR A 275 10.03 8.22 -12.91
CA TYR A 275 10.51 9.10 -11.84
C TYR A 275 9.33 9.63 -10.98
N PRO A 276 9.47 9.86 -9.65
CA PRO A 276 10.65 9.70 -8.80
C PRO A 276 10.90 8.24 -8.45
N TYR A 277 12.16 7.80 -8.47
CA TYR A 277 12.52 6.41 -8.17
C TYR A 277 12.44 6.09 -6.67
N VAL A 278 11.98 4.87 -6.34
CA VAL A 278 12.03 4.34 -4.98
C VAL A 278 13.18 3.34 -4.87
N TYR A 279 14.40 3.85 -4.69
CA TYR A 279 15.65 3.08 -4.77
C TYR A 279 15.65 1.78 -3.94
N TRP A 280 15.11 1.81 -2.73
CA TRP A 280 15.03 0.62 -1.88
C TRP A 280 14.14 -0.49 -2.46
N GLN A 281 13.05 -0.13 -3.16
CA GLN A 281 12.21 -1.10 -3.86
C GLN A 281 12.98 -1.71 -5.04
N CYS A 282 13.65 -0.87 -5.84
CA CYS A 282 14.48 -1.32 -6.96
C CYS A 282 15.59 -2.26 -6.50
N LEU A 283 16.31 -1.90 -5.43
CA LEU A 283 17.36 -2.73 -4.85
C LEU A 283 16.82 -4.10 -4.41
N TYR A 284 15.70 -4.13 -3.70
CA TYR A 284 15.08 -5.39 -3.27
C TYR A 284 14.66 -6.25 -4.47
N ILE A 285 14.03 -5.66 -5.49
CA ILE A 285 13.65 -6.38 -6.72
C ILE A 285 14.89 -6.98 -7.40
N CYS A 286 15.97 -6.20 -7.55
CA CYS A 286 17.22 -6.69 -8.14
C CYS A 286 17.84 -7.84 -7.34
N LEU A 287 17.77 -7.79 -6.00
CA LEU A 287 18.25 -8.88 -5.14
C LEU A 287 17.42 -10.16 -5.34
N ILE A 288 16.10 -10.05 -5.39
CA ILE A 288 15.22 -11.20 -5.65
C ILE A 288 15.47 -11.80 -7.04
N ILE A 289 15.63 -10.97 -8.08
CA ILE A 289 15.97 -11.44 -9.43
C ILE A 289 17.32 -12.14 -9.43
N SER A 290 18.34 -11.55 -8.79
CA SER A 290 19.67 -12.15 -8.69
C SER A 290 19.61 -13.54 -8.05
N ILE A 291 18.82 -13.69 -6.99
CA ILE A 291 18.65 -14.97 -6.31
C ILE A 291 17.92 -15.98 -7.20
N LEU A 292 16.88 -15.58 -7.93
CA LEU A 292 16.20 -16.46 -8.88
C LEU A 292 17.17 -16.98 -9.95
N LEU A 293 18.01 -16.08 -10.50
CA LEU A 293 19.00 -16.43 -11.51
C LEU A 293 20.09 -17.37 -10.96
N ILE A 294 20.57 -17.12 -9.74
CA ILE A 294 21.56 -17.97 -9.08
C ILE A 294 20.97 -19.36 -8.80
N ASP A 295 19.77 -19.42 -8.23
CA ASP A 295 19.08 -20.69 -7.94
C ASP A 295 18.83 -21.49 -9.23
N TRP A 296 18.34 -20.84 -10.29
CA TRP A 296 18.18 -21.46 -11.60
C TRP A 296 19.50 -21.92 -12.21
N TYR A 297 20.59 -21.16 -12.06
CA TYR A 297 21.91 -21.57 -12.52
C TYR A 297 22.36 -22.88 -11.87
N TYR A 298 22.22 -23.03 -10.55
CA TYR A 298 22.57 -24.28 -9.85
C TYR A 298 21.65 -25.44 -10.24
N ILE A 299 20.36 -25.18 -10.44
CA ILE A 299 19.40 -26.17 -10.96
C ILE A 299 19.84 -26.68 -12.35
N PHE A 300 20.22 -25.78 -13.26
CA PHE A 300 20.67 -26.16 -14.61
C PHE A 300 22.04 -26.85 -14.63
N LYS A 301 22.90 -26.57 -13.64
CA LYS A 301 24.15 -27.31 -13.40
C LYS A 301 23.90 -28.73 -12.83
N LYS A 302 22.64 -29.10 -12.60
CA LYS A 302 22.21 -30.39 -12.05
C LYS A 302 22.77 -30.63 -10.63
N ASP A 303 22.89 -29.57 -9.85
CA ASP A 303 23.21 -29.69 -8.43
C ASP A 303 22.08 -30.50 -7.73
N PRO A 304 22.40 -31.61 -7.05
CA PRO A 304 21.38 -32.44 -6.40
C PRO A 304 20.65 -31.72 -5.24
N GLU A 305 21.24 -30.66 -4.67
CA GLU A 305 20.65 -29.91 -3.56
C GLU A 305 19.64 -28.85 -4.03
N HIS A 306 19.71 -28.43 -5.30
CA HIS A 306 18.84 -27.41 -5.88
C HIS A 306 17.84 -28.03 -6.86
N LYS A 307 16.54 -27.91 -6.54
CA LYS A 307 15.45 -28.35 -7.41
C LYS A 307 14.44 -27.24 -7.62
N LEU A 308 13.95 -27.14 -8.85
CA LEU A 308 12.96 -26.14 -9.25
C LEU A 308 11.62 -26.43 -8.58
N ASN A 309 11.22 -25.55 -7.67
CA ASN A 309 9.86 -25.51 -7.13
C ASN A 309 8.99 -24.59 -8.00
N ILE A 310 8.20 -25.18 -8.90
CA ILE A 310 7.40 -24.45 -9.90
C ILE A 310 6.48 -23.41 -9.25
N TRP A 311 5.79 -23.79 -8.17
CA TRP A 311 4.91 -22.86 -7.44
C TRP A 311 5.69 -21.65 -6.91
N GLN A 312 6.79 -21.90 -6.21
CA GLN A 312 7.56 -20.86 -5.55
C GLN A 312 8.25 -19.92 -6.55
N SER A 313 8.92 -20.47 -7.57
CA SER A 313 9.54 -19.65 -8.61
C SER A 313 8.49 -18.88 -9.41
N GLY A 314 7.35 -19.52 -9.73
CA GLY A 314 6.26 -18.91 -10.47
C GLY A 314 5.60 -17.74 -9.72
N ILE A 315 5.27 -17.93 -8.44
CA ILE A 315 4.65 -16.85 -7.66
C ILE A 315 5.62 -15.69 -7.45
N VAL A 316 6.89 -15.94 -7.09
CA VAL A 316 7.88 -14.88 -6.91
C VAL A 316 8.09 -14.11 -8.21
N LEU A 317 8.26 -14.80 -9.34
CA LEU A 317 8.41 -14.16 -10.66
C LEU A 317 7.18 -13.31 -11.02
N GLY A 318 5.97 -13.84 -10.78
CA GLY A 318 4.73 -13.10 -11.01
C GLY A 318 4.68 -11.80 -10.22
N PHE A 319 5.02 -11.83 -8.94
CA PHE A 319 5.03 -10.63 -8.10
C PHE A 319 6.20 -9.69 -8.38
N VAL A 320 7.35 -10.18 -8.87
CA VAL A 320 8.41 -9.32 -9.39
C VAL A 320 7.89 -8.52 -10.58
N ILE A 321 7.22 -9.17 -11.54
CA ILE A 321 6.64 -8.50 -12.70
C ILE A 321 5.60 -7.46 -12.26
N LEU A 322 4.69 -7.82 -11.34
CA LEU A 322 3.67 -6.90 -10.82
C LEU A 322 4.30 -5.71 -10.09
N ALA A 323 5.27 -5.94 -9.20
CA ALA A 323 5.94 -4.89 -8.43
C ALA A 323 6.82 -3.98 -9.29
N THR A 324 7.30 -4.47 -10.43
CA THR A 324 8.05 -3.67 -11.40
C THR A 324 7.10 -2.82 -12.25
N LYS A 325 5.96 -3.38 -12.66
CA LYS A 325 4.92 -2.65 -13.38
C LYS A 325 4.21 -1.59 -12.55
N SER A 326 4.09 -1.80 -11.24
CA SER A 326 3.45 -0.84 -10.33
C SER A 326 4.01 -0.94 -8.91
N ARG A 327 4.43 0.20 -8.34
CA ARG A 327 4.98 0.27 -6.98
C ARG A 327 4.00 -0.19 -5.92
N ARG A 328 2.69 -0.06 -6.17
CA ARG A 328 1.62 -0.52 -5.28
C ARG A 328 1.68 -2.03 -4.99
N HIS A 329 2.29 -2.83 -5.87
CA HIS A 329 2.43 -4.27 -5.66
C HIS A 329 3.73 -4.66 -4.93
N PHE A 330 4.64 -3.72 -4.66
CA PHE A 330 5.88 -4.01 -3.95
C PHE A 330 5.67 -4.66 -2.57
N PRO A 331 4.74 -4.18 -1.72
CA PRO A 331 4.50 -4.82 -0.42
C PRO A 331 4.13 -6.30 -0.52
N LEU A 332 3.36 -6.66 -1.55
CA LEU A 332 2.93 -8.04 -1.79
C LEU A 332 4.11 -8.92 -2.23
N LEU A 333 5.01 -8.38 -3.07
CA LEU A 333 6.24 -9.07 -3.44
C LEU A 333 7.04 -9.43 -2.20
N PHE A 334 7.30 -8.48 -1.30
CA PHE A 334 8.08 -8.75 -0.09
C PHE A 334 7.46 -9.84 0.78
N ILE A 335 6.14 -9.82 1.01
CA ILE A 335 5.46 -10.85 1.81
C ILE A 335 5.67 -12.24 1.19
N ILE A 336 5.64 -12.33 -0.13
CA ILE A 336 5.78 -13.59 -0.87
C ILE A 336 7.23 -14.06 -0.95
N SER A 337 8.18 -13.13 -1.17
CA SER A 337 9.58 -13.46 -1.42
C SER A 337 10.44 -13.50 -0.17
N ALA A 338 10.10 -12.79 0.91
CA ALA A 338 10.96 -12.68 2.10
C ALA A 338 11.31 -14.03 2.76
N PRO A 339 10.37 -14.99 2.93
CA PRO A 339 10.72 -16.29 3.52
C PRO A 339 11.76 -17.03 2.70
N TRP A 340 11.62 -16.98 1.38
CA TRP A 340 12.56 -17.60 0.46
C TRP A 340 13.89 -16.87 0.39
N PHE A 341 13.87 -15.53 0.38
CA PHE A 341 15.05 -14.70 0.42
C PHE A 341 15.93 -15.01 1.63
N LEU A 342 15.31 -15.09 2.81
CA LEU A 342 15.97 -15.44 4.07
C LEU A 342 16.51 -16.87 4.06
N ALA A 343 15.73 -17.82 3.53
CA ALA A 343 16.16 -19.21 3.40
C ALA A 343 17.36 -19.35 2.48
N PHE A 344 17.30 -18.70 1.31
CA PHE A 344 18.37 -18.72 0.33
C PHE A 344 19.65 -18.14 0.93
N ILE A 345 19.61 -16.94 1.51
CA ILE A 345 20.81 -16.33 2.10
C ILE A 345 21.40 -17.22 3.20
N THR A 346 20.56 -17.76 4.08
CA THR A 346 21.03 -18.61 5.19
C THR A 346 21.77 -19.85 4.66
N ASN A 347 21.16 -20.54 3.68
CA ASN A 347 21.71 -21.78 3.14
C ASN A 347 22.91 -21.52 2.22
N PHE A 348 22.78 -20.56 1.31
CA PHE A 348 23.77 -20.26 0.27
C PHE A 348 25.06 -19.66 0.84
N LEU A 349 24.95 -18.72 1.78
CA LEU A 349 26.12 -18.12 2.42
C LEU A 349 26.63 -18.94 3.62
N GLU A 350 26.07 -20.14 3.84
CA GLU A 350 26.35 -21.00 4.99
C GLU A 350 26.39 -20.24 6.33
N ILE A 351 25.49 -19.26 6.49
CA ILE A 351 25.51 -18.38 7.66
C ILE A 351 25.15 -19.22 8.87
N LYS A 352 26.18 -19.59 9.64
CA LYS A 352 26.00 -20.35 10.87
C LYS A 352 25.08 -19.58 11.82
N PRO A 353 24.22 -20.28 12.59
CA PRO A 353 23.47 -19.64 13.65
C PRO A 353 24.46 -19.03 14.64
N VAL A 354 24.53 -17.70 14.66
CA VAL A 354 25.41 -17.01 15.60
C VAL A 354 24.68 -16.93 16.94
N SER A 355 25.23 -17.60 17.95
CA SER A 355 24.83 -17.37 19.34
C SER A 355 25.32 -16.00 19.80
N PHE A 356 24.68 -15.37 20.80
CA PHE A 356 25.12 -14.10 21.39
C PHE A 356 26.48 -14.14 22.14
N LYS A 357 27.37 -15.06 21.76
CA LYS A 357 28.80 -15.08 22.08
C LYS A 357 29.56 -14.67 20.82
N TYR A 358 29.52 -13.38 20.49
CA TYR A 358 30.20 -12.82 19.30
C TYR A 358 31.71 -12.76 19.49
N PHE A 359 32.15 -12.49 20.73
CA PHE A 359 33.56 -12.35 21.08
C PHE A 359 33.99 -13.39 22.11
N ARG A 360 35.25 -13.80 22.06
CA ARG A 360 35.88 -14.72 23.02
C ARG A 360 35.84 -14.18 24.46
N GLN A 361 35.80 -12.86 24.62
CA GLN A 361 35.74 -12.17 25.91
C GLN A 361 34.28 -11.95 26.36
N GLN A 362 33.95 -12.46 27.56
CA GLN A 362 32.59 -12.41 28.10
C GLN A 362 32.11 -10.98 28.42
N SER A 363 33.02 -10.10 28.86
CA SER A 363 32.73 -8.69 29.16
C SER A 363 32.22 -7.94 27.93
N ILE A 364 32.85 -8.11 26.78
CA ILE A 364 32.45 -7.47 25.51
C ILE A 364 31.02 -7.92 25.12
N ASN A 365 30.71 -9.21 25.24
CA ASN A 365 29.36 -9.71 24.94
C ASN A 365 28.30 -9.12 25.89
N ILE A 366 28.63 -8.90 27.17
CA ILE A 366 27.72 -8.27 28.13
C ILE A 366 27.49 -6.80 27.76
N ILE A 367 28.56 -6.05 27.45
CA ILE A 367 28.48 -4.64 27.03
C ILE A 367 27.62 -4.49 25.77
N ILE A 368 27.85 -5.31 24.75
CA ILE A 368 27.06 -5.29 23.51
C ILE A 368 25.58 -5.57 23.80
N LYS A 369 25.26 -6.56 24.66
CA LYS A 369 23.87 -6.86 25.02
C LYS A 369 23.20 -5.69 25.74
N ILE A 370 23.90 -5.06 26.70
CA ILE A 370 23.39 -3.89 27.42
C ILE A 370 23.17 -2.74 26.43
N PHE A 371 24.15 -2.47 25.56
CA PHE A 371 24.05 -1.43 24.54
C PHE A 371 22.86 -1.67 23.60
N LEU A 372 22.67 -2.89 23.10
CA LEU A 372 21.54 -3.24 22.24
C LEU A 372 20.19 -3.11 22.97
N LEU A 373 20.10 -3.55 24.23
CA LEU A 373 18.90 -3.36 25.05
C LEU A 373 18.60 -1.87 25.24
N LEU A 374 19.63 -1.05 25.50
CA LEU A 374 19.49 0.40 25.62
C LEU A 374 19.03 1.01 24.29
N CYS A 375 19.66 0.68 23.16
CA CYS A 375 19.24 1.18 21.85
C CYS A 375 17.80 0.79 21.52
N LEU A 376 17.43 -0.49 21.69
CA LEU A 376 16.09 -0.98 21.36
C LEU A 376 15.01 -0.56 22.38
N THR A 377 15.36 0.14 23.46
CA THR A 377 14.40 0.74 24.41
C THR A 377 14.36 2.26 24.28
N VAL A 378 15.52 2.92 24.25
CA VAL A 378 15.66 4.37 24.17
C VAL A 378 15.24 4.89 22.79
N VAL A 379 15.58 4.20 21.69
CA VAL A 379 15.21 4.66 20.34
C VAL A 379 13.69 4.65 20.13
N PRO A 380 12.94 3.56 20.41
CA PRO A 380 11.49 3.58 20.30
C PRO A 380 10.86 4.61 21.24
N LEU A 381 11.35 4.74 22.47
CA LEU A 381 10.86 5.74 23.42
C LEU A 381 11.06 7.16 22.86
N ASN A 382 12.24 7.49 22.35
CA ASN A 382 12.51 8.77 21.72
C ASN A 382 11.65 8.99 20.47
N ILE A 383 11.43 7.96 19.66
CA ILE A 383 10.52 8.03 18.50
C ILE A 383 9.11 8.39 18.97
N LEU A 384 8.58 7.73 19.99
CA LEU A 384 7.25 8.00 20.55
C LEU A 384 7.18 9.41 21.16
N LEU A 385 8.16 9.81 21.98
CA LEU A 385 8.22 11.14 22.59
C LEU A 385 8.34 12.28 21.56
N THR A 386 8.98 12.03 20.42
CA THR A 386 9.12 13.00 19.33
C THR A 386 8.02 12.89 18.27
N THR A 387 7.09 11.94 18.41
CA THR A 387 5.95 11.81 17.51
C THR A 387 4.93 12.89 17.84
N ASN A 388 4.56 13.69 16.84
CA ASN A 388 3.55 14.73 17.00
C ASN A 388 2.16 14.09 16.96
N PHE A 389 1.69 13.60 18.12
CA PHE A 389 0.36 13.03 18.26
C PHE A 389 -0.71 14.11 18.10
N VAL A 390 -1.42 14.06 16.97
CA VAL A 390 -2.53 14.97 16.67
C VAL A 390 -3.87 14.32 16.97
N ASN A 391 -4.79 15.09 17.56
CA ASN A 391 -6.15 14.64 17.85
C ASN A 391 -7.09 14.91 16.66
N ASP A 392 -6.97 16.08 16.04
CA ASP A 392 -7.79 16.51 14.91
C ASP A 392 -6.90 16.62 13.65
N PRO A 393 -6.80 15.56 12.83
CA PRO A 393 -5.93 15.55 11.67
C PRO A 393 -6.28 16.66 10.66
N PHE A 394 -7.57 17.03 10.56
CA PHE A 394 -8.00 18.01 9.57
C PHE A 394 -7.67 19.46 9.94
N LYS A 395 -7.28 19.71 11.20
CA LYS A 395 -6.70 20.99 11.63
C LYS A 395 -5.18 20.93 11.74
N SER A 396 -4.62 19.77 12.06
CA SER A 396 -3.19 19.66 12.33
C SER A 396 -2.34 19.56 11.07
N PHE A 397 -2.85 19.04 9.95
CA PHE A 397 -2.12 18.97 8.67
C PHE A 397 -2.34 20.18 7.74
N CYS A 398 -2.62 21.35 8.33
CA CYS A 398 -2.83 22.62 7.64
C CYS A 398 -1.52 23.41 7.41
N GLU A 399 -1.60 24.42 6.53
CA GLU A 399 -0.52 25.34 6.09
C GLU A 399 0.46 25.84 7.16
N ASN A 400 0.00 26.00 8.41
CA ASN A 400 0.74 26.67 9.48
C ASN A 400 0.96 25.83 10.74
N SER A 401 0.60 24.54 10.74
CA SER A 401 0.54 23.73 11.98
C SER A 401 1.47 22.52 11.99
N TYR A 402 2.06 22.13 10.85
CA TYR A 402 2.85 20.91 10.77
C TYR A 402 4.21 21.13 10.12
N LEU A 403 5.27 20.65 10.77
CA LEU A 403 6.64 20.52 10.24
C LEU A 403 6.71 19.43 9.16
N SER A 404 5.81 19.47 8.16
CA SER A 404 5.89 18.56 7.02
C SER A 404 7.13 18.92 6.22
N ARG A 405 7.98 17.94 5.94
CA ARG A 405 9.13 18.11 5.05
C ARG A 405 8.73 18.40 3.60
N LYS A 406 7.44 18.22 3.24
CA LYS A 406 6.96 18.38 1.87
C LYS A 406 5.60 19.09 1.84
N LYS A 407 5.55 20.28 1.23
CA LYS A 407 4.32 21.09 1.08
C LYS A 407 3.15 20.33 0.44
N SER A 408 3.44 19.37 -0.45
CA SER A 408 2.41 18.54 -1.10
C SER A 408 1.59 17.66 -0.13
N LEU A 409 2.02 17.51 1.12
CA LEU A 409 1.35 16.71 2.14
C LEU A 409 0.45 17.54 3.07
N LEU A 410 0.30 18.84 2.78
CA LEU A 410 -0.49 19.78 3.58
C LEU A 410 -1.77 20.18 2.84
N PHE A 411 -2.77 20.60 3.63
CA PHE A 411 -4.12 20.92 3.14
C PHE A 411 -4.46 22.41 3.29
N PRO A 412 -5.35 22.93 2.42
CA PRO A 412 -5.47 24.36 2.22
C PRO A 412 -6.48 25.02 3.17
N CYS A 413 -6.24 24.90 4.48
CA CYS A 413 -7.24 25.17 5.50
C CYS A 413 -7.62 26.66 5.59
N GLN A 414 -6.68 27.58 5.42
CA GLN A 414 -6.97 29.01 5.45
C GLN A 414 -7.75 29.44 4.22
N ALA A 415 -7.33 28.97 3.03
CA ALA A 415 -8.06 29.19 1.79
C ALA A 415 -9.51 28.72 1.90
N ILE A 416 -9.73 27.51 2.45
CA ILE A 416 -11.07 26.95 2.67
C ILE A 416 -11.87 27.77 3.67
N ASN A 417 -11.28 28.21 4.78
CA ASN A 417 -11.99 29.02 5.76
C ASN A 417 -12.47 30.35 5.15
N ILE A 418 -11.65 31.01 4.32
CA ILE A 418 -12.00 32.26 3.65
C ILE A 418 -13.14 32.07 2.64
N ILE A 419 -13.09 31.00 1.84
CA ILE A 419 -14.15 30.76 0.86
C ILE A 419 -15.46 30.28 1.50
N LYS A 420 -15.38 29.45 2.55
CA LYS A 420 -16.56 28.88 3.23
C LYS A 420 -17.31 29.92 4.07
N THR A 421 -16.61 30.91 4.63
CA THR A 421 -17.22 31.98 5.43
C THR A 421 -17.92 33.04 4.60
N ASN A 422 -17.68 33.12 3.29
CA ASN A 422 -18.29 34.11 2.41
C ASN A 422 -19.45 33.49 1.61
N PRO A 423 -20.72 33.83 1.91
CA PRO A 423 -21.89 33.20 1.29
C PRO A 423 -21.93 33.33 -0.24
N GLN A 424 -21.34 34.40 -0.79
CA GLN A 424 -21.32 34.65 -2.23
C GLN A 424 -20.56 33.56 -3.02
N TYR A 425 -19.68 32.82 -2.33
CA TYR A 425 -18.80 31.81 -2.91
C TYR A 425 -19.36 30.39 -2.81
N ASN A 426 -20.36 30.17 -1.95
CA ASN A 426 -20.91 28.84 -1.68
C ASN A 426 -21.55 28.22 -2.92
N GLN A 427 -22.24 29.02 -3.73
CA GLN A 427 -22.94 28.56 -4.94
C GLN A 427 -22.04 28.44 -6.19
N LEU A 428 -20.80 28.91 -6.14
CA LEU A 428 -19.90 28.86 -7.30
C LEU A 428 -19.42 27.44 -7.57
N LYS A 429 -19.46 26.98 -8.82
CA LYS A 429 -18.83 25.70 -9.22
C LYS A 429 -17.33 25.79 -9.01
N LEU A 430 -16.82 24.89 -8.17
CA LEU A 430 -15.43 24.82 -7.73
C LEU A 430 -14.66 23.81 -8.59
N PHE A 431 -13.50 24.23 -9.09
CA PHE A 431 -12.45 23.33 -9.53
C PHE A 431 -11.44 23.17 -8.40
N ASN A 432 -11.37 21.99 -7.81
CA ASN A 432 -10.43 21.65 -6.73
C ASN A 432 -9.25 20.83 -7.26
N ASN A 433 -8.13 20.89 -6.55
CA ASN A 433 -7.04 19.94 -6.77
C ASN A 433 -7.49 18.50 -6.43
N PHE A 434 -7.07 17.54 -7.28
CA PHE A 434 -7.35 16.11 -7.10
C PHE A 434 -6.98 15.59 -5.70
N SER A 435 -5.78 15.91 -5.21
CA SER A 435 -5.29 15.43 -3.90
C SER A 435 -5.98 16.06 -2.70
N TRP A 436 -6.85 17.06 -2.91
CA TRP A 436 -7.62 17.70 -1.84
C TRP A 436 -9.08 17.24 -1.79
N GLY A 437 -9.51 16.39 -2.74
CA GLY A 437 -10.90 15.93 -2.83
C GLY A 437 -11.40 15.27 -1.55
N GLY A 438 -10.72 14.24 -1.06
CA GLY A 438 -11.11 13.56 0.19
C GLY A 438 -11.14 14.47 1.42
N PHE A 439 -10.16 15.36 1.55
CA PHE A 439 -10.15 16.38 2.61
C PHE A 439 -11.35 17.33 2.54
N LEU A 440 -11.66 17.84 1.34
CA LEU A 440 -12.78 18.76 1.12
C LEU A 440 -14.13 18.11 1.42
N ILE A 441 -14.29 16.82 1.11
CA ILE A 441 -15.50 16.05 1.41
C ILE A 441 -15.83 16.05 2.90
N TRP A 442 -14.80 15.98 3.75
CA TRP A 442 -15.00 15.99 5.20
C TRP A 442 -15.19 17.41 5.76
N ILE A 443 -14.40 18.38 5.32
CA ILE A 443 -14.39 19.74 5.87
C ILE A 443 -15.51 20.62 5.29
N TRP A 444 -15.97 20.32 4.08
CA TRP A 444 -17.00 21.07 3.37
C TRP A 444 -17.97 20.13 2.63
N PRO A 445 -18.71 19.27 3.35
CA PRO A 445 -19.52 18.20 2.77
C PRO A 445 -20.64 18.69 1.86
N GLU A 446 -21.12 19.93 2.03
CA GLU A 446 -22.17 20.52 1.19
C GLU A 446 -21.65 21.00 -0.18
N LYS A 447 -20.33 21.11 -0.34
CA LYS A 447 -19.73 21.63 -1.58
C LYS A 447 -19.51 20.51 -2.57
N GLN A 448 -20.13 20.65 -3.74
CA GLN A 448 -19.85 19.76 -4.85
C GLN A 448 -18.46 20.03 -5.44
N LEU A 449 -17.74 18.95 -5.72
CA LEU A 449 -16.36 18.96 -6.19
C LEU A 449 -16.27 18.61 -7.68
N PHE A 450 -15.16 18.97 -8.30
CA PHE A 450 -14.89 18.59 -9.69
C PHE A 450 -14.41 17.14 -9.77
N ILE A 451 -13.53 16.73 -8.85
CA ILE A 451 -12.92 15.40 -8.79
C ILE A 451 -12.43 15.07 -7.38
N ASP A 452 -12.40 13.79 -7.04
CA ASP A 452 -11.73 13.22 -5.87
C ASP A 452 -11.09 11.84 -6.18
N GLY A 453 -10.49 11.20 -5.16
CA GLY A 453 -9.76 9.95 -5.28
C GLY A 453 -10.60 8.67 -5.48
N ARG A 454 -11.94 8.71 -5.31
CA ARG A 454 -12.81 7.53 -5.36
C ARG A 454 -13.00 6.96 -6.77
N LEU A 455 -13.09 7.85 -7.76
CA LEU A 455 -13.52 7.50 -9.13
C LEU A 455 -12.62 8.08 -10.25
N PRO A 456 -11.28 8.04 -10.15
CA PRO A 456 -10.41 8.58 -11.18
C PRO A 456 -10.61 7.90 -12.56
N GLN A 457 -10.99 6.63 -12.59
CA GLN A 457 -11.24 5.83 -13.78
C GLN A 457 -12.62 6.02 -14.40
N ALA A 458 -13.54 6.75 -13.75
CA ALA A 458 -14.92 6.86 -14.21
C ALA A 458 -14.99 7.44 -15.62
N ASN A 459 -15.89 6.87 -16.44
CA ASN A 459 -16.09 7.34 -17.80
C ASN A 459 -16.77 8.72 -17.80
N TYR A 460 -16.13 9.65 -18.47
CA TYR A 460 -16.58 11.00 -18.71
C TYR A 460 -16.39 11.30 -20.20
N GLU A 461 -17.50 11.40 -20.95
CA GLU A 461 -17.51 11.71 -22.39
C GLU A 461 -16.61 10.80 -23.27
N GLY A 462 -16.51 9.50 -22.94
CA GLY A 462 -15.74 8.52 -23.73
C GLY A 462 -14.27 8.40 -23.31
N ARG A 463 -13.84 9.11 -22.26
CA ARG A 463 -12.51 9.02 -21.64
C ARG A 463 -12.63 8.99 -20.12
N SER A 464 -11.52 8.96 -19.38
CA SER A 464 -11.58 9.01 -17.91
C SER A 464 -11.75 10.44 -17.37
N LEU A 465 -12.42 10.60 -16.23
CA LEU A 465 -12.49 11.89 -15.53
C LEU A 465 -11.09 12.40 -15.15
N LEU A 466 -10.16 11.51 -14.83
CA LEU A 466 -8.78 11.89 -14.54
C LEU A 466 -8.10 12.52 -15.76
N GLU A 467 -8.34 12.03 -16.98
CA GLU A 467 -7.85 12.68 -18.20
C GLU A 467 -8.47 14.08 -18.40
N GLU A 468 -9.78 14.22 -18.18
CA GLU A 468 -10.46 15.52 -18.23
C GLU A 468 -9.84 16.51 -17.25
N TYR A 469 -9.52 16.06 -16.02
CA TYR A 469 -8.86 16.88 -15.02
C TYR A 469 -7.46 17.33 -15.44
N TRP A 470 -6.64 16.42 -15.98
CA TRP A 470 -5.26 16.74 -16.36
C TRP A 470 -5.16 17.62 -17.61
N ASP A 471 -6.18 17.63 -18.47
CA ASP A 471 -6.25 18.54 -19.61
C ASP A 471 -6.33 20.03 -19.22
N PHE A 472 -6.81 20.36 -18.02
CA PHE A 472 -6.77 21.75 -17.54
C PHE A 472 -5.33 22.29 -17.45
N PHE A 473 -4.35 21.41 -17.25
CA PHE A 473 -2.93 21.75 -17.14
C PHE A 473 -2.18 21.62 -18.47
N LYS A 474 -2.87 21.37 -19.58
CA LYS A 474 -2.29 21.41 -20.93
C LYS A 474 -2.36 22.83 -21.50
N THR A 475 -1.40 23.17 -22.35
CA THR A 475 -1.34 24.49 -23.00
C THR A 475 -2.57 24.70 -23.90
N ASN A 476 -3.13 25.92 -23.87
CA ASN A 476 -4.28 26.36 -24.70
C ASN A 476 -5.60 25.61 -24.48
N GLN A 477 -5.75 24.79 -23.44
CA GLN A 477 -7.01 24.09 -23.14
C GLN A 477 -7.77 24.68 -21.94
N SER A 478 -7.05 25.30 -21.00
CA SER A 478 -7.58 25.75 -19.71
C SER A 478 -8.83 26.63 -19.82
N GLU A 479 -8.84 27.64 -20.70
CA GLU A 479 -9.99 28.54 -20.89
C GLU A 479 -11.24 27.80 -21.34
N SER A 480 -11.11 27.00 -22.41
CA SER A 480 -12.22 26.27 -23.00
C SER A 480 -12.87 25.29 -22.00
N LEU A 481 -12.05 24.65 -21.16
CA LEU A 481 -12.53 23.71 -20.14
C LEU A 481 -13.20 24.43 -18.96
N LEU A 482 -12.62 25.54 -18.49
CA LEU A 482 -13.24 26.36 -17.45
C LEU A 482 -14.62 26.87 -17.89
N GLU A 483 -14.77 27.25 -19.15
CA GLU A 483 -16.06 27.67 -19.72
C GLU A 483 -17.03 26.49 -19.93
N LYS A 484 -16.57 25.36 -20.51
CA LYS A 484 -17.36 24.14 -20.70
C LYS A 484 -18.01 23.67 -19.40
N HIS A 485 -17.23 23.60 -18.32
CA HIS A 485 -17.69 23.14 -17.01
C HIS A 485 -18.39 24.22 -16.19
N GLN A 486 -18.46 25.45 -16.72
CA GLN A 486 -19.02 26.63 -16.04
C GLN A 486 -18.37 26.88 -14.67
N ILE A 487 -17.05 26.62 -14.58
CA ILE A 487 -16.28 26.81 -13.36
C ILE A 487 -16.17 28.31 -13.08
N LYS A 488 -16.46 28.71 -11.84
CA LYS A 488 -16.39 30.10 -11.39
C LYS A 488 -15.42 30.31 -10.23
N MET A 489 -14.93 29.22 -9.62
CA MET A 489 -13.96 29.23 -8.55
C MET A 489 -12.91 28.15 -8.80
N VAL A 490 -11.64 28.48 -8.63
CA VAL A 490 -10.51 27.56 -8.81
C VAL A 490 -9.64 27.57 -7.57
N LEU A 491 -9.40 26.40 -6.98
CA LEU A 491 -8.54 26.16 -5.82
C LEU A 491 -7.38 25.25 -6.24
N LEU A 492 -6.16 25.79 -6.25
CA LEU A 492 -4.95 25.10 -6.72
C LEU A 492 -3.80 25.28 -5.73
N TYR A 493 -2.74 24.48 -5.92
CA TYR A 493 -1.47 24.72 -5.23
C TYR A 493 -0.86 26.07 -5.66
N GLU A 494 -0.34 26.84 -4.69
CA GLU A 494 0.40 28.08 -4.96
C GLU A 494 1.77 27.77 -5.55
N ASP A 495 2.56 26.92 -4.88
CA ASP A 495 3.88 26.51 -5.36
C ASP A 495 3.78 25.22 -6.18
N THR A 496 4.23 25.26 -7.43
CA THR A 496 4.64 24.05 -8.13
C THR A 496 5.89 23.53 -7.44
N ASN A 497 5.78 22.47 -6.64
CA ASN A 497 6.94 21.82 -6.03
C ASN A 497 7.94 21.47 -7.14
N LEU A 498 9.00 22.25 -7.24
CA LEU A 498 10.06 21.96 -8.20
C LEU A 498 10.72 20.65 -7.79
N THR A 499 10.63 19.68 -8.68
CA THR A 499 11.42 18.46 -8.63
C THR A 499 12.89 18.85 -8.61
N LYS A 500 13.55 18.59 -7.49
CA LYS A 500 15.00 18.74 -7.32
C LYS A 500 15.63 17.37 -7.48
N LEU A 501 16.49 17.24 -8.48
CA LEU A 501 17.28 16.04 -8.70
C LEU A 501 18.51 16.07 -7.78
N SER A 502 18.80 14.92 -7.19
CA SER A 502 20.03 14.69 -6.43
C SER A 502 21.27 14.77 -7.33
N TRP A 503 22.45 14.93 -6.71
CA TRP A 503 23.72 14.93 -7.44
C TRP A 503 23.91 13.66 -8.29
N TRP A 504 23.53 12.50 -7.76
CA TRP A 504 23.60 11.22 -8.46
C TRP A 504 22.68 11.18 -9.68
N GLU A 505 21.43 11.64 -9.55
CA GLU A 505 20.45 11.65 -10.66
C GLU A 505 20.90 12.56 -11.82
N LYS A 506 21.51 13.72 -11.51
CA LYS A 506 22.02 14.62 -12.54
C LYS A 506 23.23 14.07 -13.27
N ASN A 507 24.20 13.54 -12.52
CA ASN A 507 25.52 13.20 -13.08
C ASN A 507 25.64 11.77 -13.59
N PHE A 508 24.88 10.82 -13.02
CA PHE A 508 24.97 9.40 -13.39
C PHE A 508 23.79 8.92 -14.22
N LEU A 509 22.59 9.45 -13.95
CA LEU A 509 21.39 9.15 -14.75
C LEU A 509 21.16 10.16 -15.88
N PHE A 510 22.00 11.20 -15.97
CA PHE A 510 21.92 12.27 -16.99
C PHE A 510 20.55 12.95 -17.07
N MET A 511 19.84 13.03 -15.95
CA MET A 511 18.48 13.58 -15.89
C MET A 511 18.50 15.11 -15.81
N ASN A 512 17.58 15.75 -16.53
CA ASN A 512 17.43 17.21 -16.54
C ASN A 512 16.24 17.66 -15.68
N GLU A 513 16.48 18.55 -14.70
CA GLU A 513 15.40 19.11 -13.85
C GLU A 513 14.33 19.85 -14.66
N ALA A 514 14.69 20.46 -15.79
CA ALA A 514 13.75 21.20 -16.63
C ALA A 514 12.65 20.30 -17.23
N GLU A 515 12.92 19.02 -17.44
CA GLU A 515 11.96 18.06 -17.98
C GLU A 515 10.82 17.77 -17.00
N PHE A 516 11.09 17.84 -15.69
CA PHE A 516 10.14 17.54 -14.62
C PHE A 516 9.41 18.78 -14.09
N ASN A 517 9.98 19.97 -14.33
CA ASN A 517 9.49 21.24 -13.77
C ASN A 517 8.73 22.07 -14.82
N GLN A 518 7.75 21.45 -15.47
CA GLN A 518 6.89 22.15 -16.42
C GLN A 518 6.04 23.21 -15.71
N LYS A 519 5.83 24.35 -16.38
CA LYS A 519 5.00 25.44 -15.87
C LYS A 519 3.54 24.99 -15.73
N ASN A 520 2.89 25.41 -14.64
CA ASN A 520 1.46 25.23 -14.46
C ASN A 520 0.68 26.20 -15.37
N THR A 521 0.30 25.73 -16.55
CA THR A 521 -0.39 26.53 -17.58
C THR A 521 -1.73 27.07 -17.10
N LEU A 522 -2.47 26.31 -16.28
CA LEU A 522 -3.74 26.73 -15.69
C LEU A 522 -3.54 27.96 -14.79
N LYS A 523 -2.56 27.90 -13.89
CA LYS A 523 -2.25 29.03 -12.99
C LYS A 523 -1.79 30.26 -13.78
N GLU A 524 -0.98 30.05 -14.82
CA GLU A 524 -0.52 31.13 -15.71
C GLU A 524 -1.69 31.81 -16.43
N TYR A 525 -2.62 31.02 -16.97
CA TYR A 525 -3.85 31.55 -17.57
C TYR A 525 -4.70 32.33 -16.55
N LEU A 526 -4.94 31.77 -15.36
CA LEU A 526 -5.74 32.43 -14.32
C LEU A 526 -5.14 33.75 -13.82
N THR A 527 -3.82 33.84 -13.82
CA THR A 527 -3.09 35.04 -13.37
C THR A 527 -3.08 36.13 -14.43
N ASN A 528 -2.94 35.76 -15.70
CA ASN A 528 -2.84 36.70 -16.82
C ASN A 528 -4.21 37.09 -17.42
N SER A 529 -5.25 36.29 -17.20
CA SER A 529 -6.57 36.53 -17.78
C SER A 529 -7.33 37.65 -17.06
N PRO A 530 -7.87 38.66 -17.77
CA PRO A 530 -8.67 39.72 -17.16
C PRO A 530 -9.99 39.20 -16.58
N LYS A 531 -10.46 38.02 -16.99
CA LYS A 531 -11.70 37.38 -16.55
C LYS A 531 -11.63 36.84 -15.10
N TRP A 532 -10.44 36.69 -14.54
CA TRP A 532 -10.22 36.07 -13.23
C TRP A 532 -9.61 37.06 -12.24
N LYS A 533 -9.87 36.84 -10.95
CA LYS A 533 -9.32 37.61 -9.84
C LYS A 533 -8.77 36.65 -8.79
N LEU A 534 -7.51 36.84 -8.40
CA LEU A 534 -6.94 36.20 -7.23
C LEU A 534 -7.55 36.83 -5.97
N ILE A 535 -8.19 36.04 -5.12
CA ILE A 535 -8.80 36.52 -3.87
C ILE A 535 -8.02 36.12 -2.62
N TYR A 536 -7.21 35.06 -2.72
CA TYR A 536 -6.37 34.57 -1.64
C TYR A 536 -5.21 33.76 -2.21
N ALA A 537 -4.04 33.90 -1.62
CA ALA A 537 -2.89 33.05 -1.87
C ALA A 537 -2.03 32.97 -0.60
N ASP A 538 -1.50 31.79 -0.31
CA ASP A 538 -0.49 31.57 0.72
C ASP A 538 0.60 30.61 0.23
N ASN A 539 1.41 30.05 1.13
CA ASN A 539 2.51 29.17 0.75
C ASN A 539 2.10 27.80 0.19
N ILE A 540 0.80 27.46 0.19
CA ILE A 540 0.26 26.16 -0.23
C ILE A 540 -0.80 26.30 -1.29
N ALA A 541 -1.72 27.25 -1.18
CA ALA A 541 -2.89 27.33 -2.02
C ALA A 541 -3.16 28.74 -2.56
N ALA A 542 -3.76 28.78 -3.74
CA ALA A 542 -4.35 29.98 -4.31
C ALA A 542 -5.80 29.75 -4.73
N VAL A 543 -6.60 30.80 -4.54
CA VAL A 543 -8.01 30.84 -4.88
C VAL A 543 -8.27 31.94 -5.90
N TYR A 544 -8.76 31.53 -7.06
CA TYR A 544 -9.17 32.42 -8.14
C TYR A 544 -10.68 32.37 -8.31
N ILE A 545 -11.29 33.52 -8.58
CA ILE A 545 -12.72 33.66 -8.84
C ILE A 545 -12.93 34.40 -10.15
N LYS A 546 -13.94 33.96 -10.92
CA LYS A 546 -14.36 34.62 -12.16
C LYS A 546 -15.06 35.94 -11.82
N LYS A 547 -14.63 37.03 -12.48
CA LYS A 547 -15.19 38.37 -12.29
C LYS A 547 -16.62 38.50 -12.78
#